data_AF-G6C3Q6-F1
#
_entry.id   AF-G6C3Q6-F1
#
_cell.length_a   1.000
_cell.length_b   1.000
_cell.length_c   1.000
_cell.angle_alpha   90.00
_cell.angle_beta   90.00
_cell.angle_gamma   90.00
#
_symmetry.space_group_name_H-M   'P 1'
#
loop_
_entity.id
_entity.type
_entity.pdbx_description
1 polymer ?
#
loop_
_entity_poly.entity_id
_entity_poly.type
_entity_poly.pdbx_seq_one_letter_code
_entity_poly.pdbx_strand_id
1 'polypeptide(L)'
;MVVCAKLGINFTACGPKDLMPKADLVEICEKIAKENGSSIVLTDDPKVGCKGAHAIYTDIWVSMGEPAEVWDERIKLLTPYRVTTELMDLGAKDCIFLHCLPSFHDTNTKVGKDIEKRFGINEMEVSNEVFESRRSKVFDEAENRMHTIKAVMYATLK
;
A
#
# COMPACT_ATOMS: atom_id res chain seq x y z
N MET A 1 -6.13 7.64 -1.48
CA MET A 1 -7.28 8.22 -2.23
C MET A 1 -7.64 9.65 -1.79
N VAL A 2 -8.21 9.88 -0.60
CA VAL A 2 -8.74 11.21 -0.19
C VAL A 2 -7.69 12.33 -0.28
N VAL A 3 -6.50 12.11 0.28
CA VAL A 3 -5.39 13.08 0.23
C VAL A 3 -4.98 13.37 -1.21
N CYS A 4 -4.85 12.34 -2.04
CA CYS A 4 -4.47 12.50 -3.44
C CYS A 4 -5.48 13.36 -4.21
N ALA A 5 -6.78 13.09 -4.06
CA ALA A 5 -7.84 13.89 -4.66
C ALA A 5 -7.77 15.36 -4.22
N LYS A 6 -7.54 15.62 -2.93
CA LYS A 6 -7.45 16.98 -2.37
C LYS A 6 -6.21 17.75 -2.83
N LEU A 7 -5.11 17.05 -3.11
CA LEU A 7 -3.82 17.66 -3.47
C LEU A 7 -3.55 17.66 -4.99
N GLY A 8 -4.45 17.15 -5.82
CA GLY A 8 -4.25 17.08 -7.27
C GLY A 8 -3.24 16.00 -7.68
N ILE A 9 -3.19 14.89 -6.95
CA ILE A 9 -2.31 13.74 -7.24
C ILE A 9 -3.14 12.63 -7.87
N ASN A 10 -2.68 12.09 -9.00
CA ASN A 10 -3.30 10.93 -9.63
C ASN A 10 -3.21 9.71 -8.70
N PHE A 11 -4.35 9.06 -8.45
CA PHE A 11 -4.44 7.92 -7.55
C PHE A 11 -5.01 6.69 -8.26
N THR A 12 -4.33 5.56 -8.10
CA THR A 12 -4.82 4.26 -8.56
C THR A 12 -5.04 3.36 -7.35
N ALA A 13 -6.28 2.91 -7.12
CA ALA A 13 -6.58 1.82 -6.22
C ALA A 13 -6.44 0.51 -7.00
N CYS A 14 -5.51 -0.35 -6.59
CA CYS A 14 -5.30 -1.64 -7.21
C CYS A 14 -5.57 -2.77 -6.21
N GLY A 15 -6.54 -3.63 -6.53
CA GLY A 15 -6.94 -4.70 -5.63
C GLY A 15 -8.14 -5.50 -6.14
N PRO A 16 -8.51 -6.59 -5.46
CA PRO A 16 -9.73 -7.33 -5.78
C PRO A 16 -10.96 -6.43 -5.70
N LYS A 17 -11.93 -6.63 -6.61
CA LYS A 17 -13.17 -5.83 -6.68
C LYS A 17 -13.89 -5.74 -5.33
N ASP A 18 -13.95 -6.84 -4.61
CA ASP A 18 -14.66 -6.94 -3.32
C ASP A 18 -13.97 -6.18 -2.18
N LEU A 19 -12.71 -5.75 -2.38
CA LEU A 19 -11.91 -5.02 -1.40
C LEU A 19 -11.68 -3.56 -1.79
N MET A 20 -12.37 -3.08 -2.83
CA MET A 20 -12.28 -1.69 -3.26
C MET A 20 -12.86 -0.72 -2.22
N PRO A 21 -12.40 0.55 -2.20
CA PRO A 21 -13.03 1.58 -1.40
C PRO A 21 -14.53 1.67 -1.68
N LYS A 22 -15.32 2.01 -0.67
CA LYS A 22 -16.77 2.13 -0.80
C LYS A 22 -17.15 3.14 -1.90
N ALA A 23 -18.16 2.80 -2.69
CA ALA A 23 -18.54 3.56 -3.88
C ALA A 23 -18.94 5.03 -3.58
N ASP A 24 -19.59 5.27 -2.44
CA ASP A 24 -19.93 6.62 -1.97
C ASP A 24 -18.69 7.48 -1.73
N LEU A 25 -17.65 6.92 -1.12
CA LEU A 25 -16.38 7.60 -0.91
C LEU A 25 -15.62 7.83 -2.22
N VAL A 26 -15.67 6.87 -3.15
CA VAL A 26 -15.06 7.01 -4.49
C VAL A 26 -15.72 8.17 -5.24
N GLU A 27 -17.05 8.23 -5.28
CA GLU A 27 -17.78 9.31 -5.97
C GLU A 27 -17.44 10.70 -5.41
N ILE A 28 -17.32 10.83 -4.08
CA ILE A 28 -16.88 12.08 -3.44
C ILE A 28 -15.46 12.44 -3.89
N CYS A 29 -14.54 11.48 -3.88
CA CYS A 29 -13.15 11.74 -4.24
C CYS A 29 -12.99 12.06 -5.73
N GLU A 30 -13.77 11.45 -6.63
CA GLU A 30 -13.75 11.73 -8.07
C GLU A 30 -14.16 13.17 -8.38
N LYS A 31 -15.19 13.68 -7.68
CA LYS A 31 -15.61 15.09 -7.81
C LYS A 31 -14.48 16.04 -7.41
N ILE A 32 -13.85 15.79 -6.27
CA ILE A 32 -12.72 16.60 -5.77
C ILE A 32 -11.51 16.49 -6.69
N ALA A 33 -11.20 15.28 -7.17
CA ALA A 33 -10.06 15.04 -8.06
C ALA A 33 -10.21 15.82 -9.36
N LYS A 34 -11.44 15.85 -9.94
CA LYS A 34 -11.76 16.64 -11.14
C LYS A 34 -11.55 18.14 -10.92
N GLU A 35 -11.96 18.67 -9.77
CA GLU A 35 -11.74 20.10 -9.42
C GLU A 35 -10.24 20.43 -9.31
N ASN A 36 -9.43 19.49 -8.84
CA ASN A 36 -7.99 19.65 -8.65
C ASN A 36 -7.13 19.14 -9.82
N GLY A 37 -7.74 18.78 -10.95
CA GLY A 37 -7.01 18.34 -12.15
C GLY A 37 -6.29 16.99 -12.03
N SER A 38 -6.79 16.08 -11.19
CA SER A 38 -6.26 14.73 -10.98
C SER A 38 -7.26 13.63 -11.30
N SER A 39 -6.78 12.39 -11.42
CA SER A 39 -7.61 11.22 -11.69
C SER A 39 -7.66 10.23 -10.52
N ILE A 40 -8.76 9.49 -10.45
CA ILE A 40 -8.92 8.30 -9.62
C ILE A 40 -9.21 7.13 -10.54
N VAL A 41 -8.44 6.05 -10.41
CA VAL A 41 -8.60 4.83 -11.19
C VAL A 41 -8.72 3.65 -10.23
N LEU A 42 -9.68 2.77 -10.47
CA LEU A 42 -9.83 1.50 -9.76
C LEU A 42 -9.56 0.36 -10.75
N THR A 43 -8.70 -0.59 -10.37
CA THR A 43 -8.36 -1.74 -11.21
C THR A 43 -8.03 -2.97 -10.38
N ASP A 44 -8.35 -4.15 -10.90
CA ASP A 44 -8.01 -5.46 -10.35
C ASP A 44 -6.82 -6.11 -11.07
N ASP A 45 -6.13 -5.39 -11.95
CA ASP A 45 -4.90 -5.85 -12.60
C ASP A 45 -3.67 -5.09 -12.02
N PRO A 46 -2.79 -5.77 -11.25
CA PRO A 46 -1.61 -5.14 -10.67
C PRO A 46 -0.64 -4.60 -11.72
N LYS A 47 -0.60 -5.19 -12.92
CA LYS A 47 0.26 -4.69 -14.00
C LYS A 47 -0.26 -3.38 -14.57
N VAL A 48 -1.58 -3.25 -14.69
CA VAL A 48 -2.23 -1.99 -15.08
C VAL A 48 -2.06 -0.96 -13.96
N GLY A 49 -2.28 -1.37 -12.71
CA GLY A 49 -2.20 -0.50 -11.53
C GLY A 49 -0.82 0.14 -11.33
N CYS A 50 0.25 -0.60 -11.59
CA CYS A 50 1.62 -0.14 -11.40
C CYS A 50 2.18 0.66 -12.59
N LYS A 51 1.54 0.60 -13.76
CA LYS A 51 2.10 1.17 -15.00
C LYS A 51 2.33 2.68 -14.89
N GLY A 52 3.59 3.10 -14.97
CA GLY A 52 3.99 4.51 -14.91
C GLY A 52 3.80 5.18 -13.55
N ALA A 53 3.54 4.42 -12.49
CA ALA A 53 3.45 4.96 -11.13
C ALA A 53 4.80 5.53 -10.67
N HIS A 54 4.79 6.68 -9.98
CA HIS A 54 6.00 7.25 -9.35
C HIS A 54 6.21 6.75 -7.92
N ALA A 55 5.15 6.24 -7.29
CA ALA A 55 5.21 5.59 -6.00
C ALA A 55 4.23 4.41 -6.00
N ILE A 56 4.67 3.26 -5.52
CA ILE A 56 3.84 2.09 -5.27
C ILE A 56 3.76 1.91 -3.76
N TYR A 57 2.53 1.84 -3.25
CA TYR A 57 2.24 1.74 -1.82
C TYR A 57 1.45 0.47 -1.56
N THR A 58 1.86 -0.28 -0.53
CA THR A 58 1.09 -1.44 -0.04
C THR A 58 1.05 -1.43 1.49
N ASP A 59 0.24 -2.30 2.06
CA ASP A 59 0.13 -2.54 3.50
C ASP A 59 -0.17 -4.01 3.77
N ILE A 60 -0.06 -4.42 5.03
CA ILE A 60 -0.38 -5.76 5.48
C ILE A 60 -1.81 -6.15 5.08
N TRP A 61 -1.96 -7.38 4.60
CA TRP A 61 -3.24 -7.89 4.11
C TRP A 61 -4.21 -8.33 5.20
N VAL A 62 -3.67 -8.68 6.36
CA VAL A 62 -4.40 -9.21 7.51
C VAL A 62 -4.02 -8.42 8.75
N SER A 63 -5.03 -8.07 9.55
CA SER A 63 -4.82 -7.32 10.78
C SER A 63 -4.60 -8.25 11.96
N MET A 64 -3.73 -7.82 12.89
CA MET A 64 -3.55 -8.51 14.17
C MET A 64 -4.87 -8.49 14.95
N GLY A 65 -5.49 -9.66 15.11
CA GLY A 65 -6.75 -9.84 15.83
C GLY A 65 -7.90 -10.39 14.98
N GLU A 66 -7.75 -10.43 13.65
CA GLU A 66 -8.74 -11.11 12.80
C GLU A 66 -8.69 -12.65 12.97
N PRO A 67 -9.84 -13.35 12.86
CA PRO A 67 -9.88 -14.81 12.95
C PRO A 67 -8.97 -15.47 11.92
N ALA A 68 -8.33 -16.59 12.29
CA ALA A 68 -7.37 -17.29 11.43
C ALA A 68 -7.99 -17.76 10.10
N GLU A 69 -9.28 -18.06 10.11
CA GLU A 69 -10.05 -18.50 8.94
C GLU A 69 -10.11 -17.40 7.86
N VAL A 70 -10.15 -16.12 8.27
CA VAL A 70 -10.14 -14.98 7.34
C VAL A 70 -8.78 -14.86 6.64
N TRP A 71 -7.70 -15.30 7.29
CA TRP A 71 -6.35 -15.13 6.77
C TRP A 71 -6.11 -16.00 5.54
N ASP A 72 -6.57 -17.25 5.54
CA ASP A 72 -6.39 -18.18 4.42
C ASP A 72 -6.99 -17.64 3.11
N GLU A 73 -8.25 -17.20 3.17
CA GLU A 73 -8.95 -16.65 2.00
C GLU A 73 -8.32 -15.32 1.56
N ARG A 74 -8.01 -14.45 2.52
CA ARG A 74 -7.43 -13.13 2.26
C ARG A 74 -6.05 -13.22 1.63
N ILE A 75 -5.17 -14.08 2.14
CA ILE A 75 -3.82 -14.28 1.62
C ILE A 75 -3.89 -14.81 0.19
N LYS A 76 -4.72 -15.82 -0.09
CA LYS A 76 -4.89 -16.35 -1.45
C LYS A 76 -5.40 -15.28 -2.42
N LEU A 77 -6.39 -14.49 -1.98
CA LEU A 77 -6.99 -13.42 -2.78
C LEU A 77 -6.00 -12.29 -3.10
N LEU A 78 -5.11 -11.94 -2.16
CA LEU A 78 -4.21 -10.81 -2.28
C LEU A 78 -2.80 -11.17 -2.77
N THR A 79 -2.43 -12.45 -2.78
CA THR A 79 -1.14 -12.94 -3.30
C THR A 79 -0.79 -12.41 -4.70
N PRO A 80 -1.73 -12.32 -5.67
CA PRO A 80 -1.44 -11.74 -6.98
C PRO A 80 -1.01 -10.26 -6.95
N TYR A 81 -1.25 -9.54 -5.85
CA TYR A 81 -0.98 -8.11 -5.66
C TYR A 81 0.27 -7.84 -4.82
N ARG A 82 1.03 -8.87 -4.43
CA ARG A 82 2.33 -8.69 -3.75
C ARG A 82 3.20 -7.76 -4.57
N VAL A 83 3.76 -6.74 -3.92
CA VAL A 83 4.70 -5.83 -4.58
C VAL A 83 6.03 -6.55 -4.76
N THR A 84 6.37 -6.87 -6.00
CA THR A 84 7.64 -7.51 -6.39
C THR A 84 8.45 -6.59 -7.30
N THR A 85 9.70 -6.95 -7.58
CA THR A 85 10.56 -6.20 -8.51
C THR A 85 9.90 -6.07 -9.88
N GLU A 86 9.20 -7.11 -10.36
CA GLU A 86 8.50 -7.08 -11.64
C GLU A 86 7.38 -6.03 -11.69
N LEU A 87 6.63 -5.85 -10.59
CA LEU A 87 5.61 -4.80 -10.52
C LEU A 87 6.24 -3.41 -10.40
N MET A 88 7.30 -3.29 -9.60
CA MET A 88 8.04 -2.04 -9.46
C MET A 88 8.62 -1.57 -10.80
N ASP A 89 9.08 -2.50 -11.65
CA ASP A 89 9.64 -2.21 -12.98
C ASP A 89 8.61 -1.75 -14.02
N LEU A 90 7.31 -1.93 -13.75
CA LEU A 90 6.25 -1.33 -14.57
C LEU A 90 6.04 0.16 -14.26
N GLY A 91 6.54 0.63 -13.11
CA GLY A 91 6.50 2.02 -12.70
C GLY A 91 7.37 2.94 -13.55
N ALA A 92 7.40 4.23 -13.17
CA ALA A 92 8.35 5.18 -13.71
C ALA A 92 9.80 4.79 -13.35
N LYS A 93 10.78 5.34 -14.09
CA LYS A 93 12.22 5.03 -13.91
C LYS A 93 12.71 5.25 -12.47
N ASP A 94 12.14 6.23 -11.79
CA ASP A 94 12.43 6.65 -10.42
C ASP A 94 11.33 6.24 -9.43
N CYS A 95 10.51 5.24 -9.78
CA CYS A 95 9.46 4.74 -8.91
C CYS A 95 10.00 4.30 -7.54
N ILE A 96 9.42 4.84 -6.48
CA ILE A 96 9.74 4.49 -5.09
C ILE A 96 8.71 3.53 -4.50
N PHE A 97 9.15 2.74 -3.53
CA PHE A 97 8.29 1.87 -2.73
C PHE A 97 8.01 2.50 -1.36
N LEU A 98 6.75 2.46 -0.92
CA LEU A 98 6.25 3.00 0.34
C LEU A 98 5.39 1.97 1.08
N HIS A 99 5.38 2.05 2.41
CA HIS A 99 4.68 1.13 3.30
C HIS A 99 4.61 1.72 4.72
N CYS A 100 3.44 1.72 5.37
CA CYS A 100 3.25 2.39 6.67
C CYS A 100 3.95 1.74 7.86
N LEU A 101 4.30 0.46 7.72
CA LEU A 101 4.93 -0.42 8.70
C LEU A 101 3.99 -0.79 9.88
N PRO A 102 4.17 -1.98 10.50
CA PRO A 102 5.15 -3.03 10.18
C PRO A 102 4.85 -3.74 8.86
N SER A 103 5.85 -4.41 8.28
CA SER A 103 5.72 -5.19 7.04
C SER A 103 6.15 -6.64 7.26
N PHE A 104 5.51 -7.58 6.54
CA PHE A 104 5.84 -8.99 6.48
C PHE A 104 6.63 -9.32 5.19
N HIS A 105 7.83 -8.77 5.09
CA HIS A 105 8.73 -9.00 3.97
C HIS A 105 9.69 -10.20 4.18
N ASP A 106 9.81 -10.72 5.41
CA ASP A 106 10.66 -11.86 5.76
C ASP A 106 10.12 -12.69 6.95
N THR A 107 10.89 -13.73 7.33
CA THR A 107 10.59 -14.63 8.48
C THR A 107 11.48 -14.37 9.69
N ASN A 108 12.12 -13.21 9.79
CA ASN A 108 13.00 -12.88 10.92
C ASN A 108 12.25 -12.43 12.18
N THR A 109 10.93 -12.24 12.09
CA THR A 109 10.05 -11.95 13.22
C THR A 109 9.35 -13.21 13.75
N LYS A 110 8.88 -13.17 15.01
CA LYS A 110 8.06 -14.29 15.56
C LYS A 110 6.80 -14.52 14.73
N VAL A 111 6.12 -13.44 14.36
CA VAL A 111 4.88 -13.50 13.57
C VAL A 111 5.17 -14.00 12.15
N GLY A 112 6.25 -13.55 11.51
CA GLY A 112 6.68 -14.05 10.20
C GLY A 112 6.95 -15.55 10.20
N LYS A 113 7.63 -16.08 11.22
CA LYS A 113 7.83 -17.55 11.39
C LYS A 113 6.53 -18.31 11.59
N ASP A 114 5.56 -17.72 12.30
CA ASP A 114 4.27 -18.35 12.52
C ASP A 114 3.44 -18.36 11.23
N ILE A 115 3.50 -17.29 10.44
CA ILE A 115 2.89 -17.22 9.10
C ILE A 115 3.53 -18.25 8.16
N GLU A 116 4.85 -18.35 8.14
CA GLU A 116 5.58 -19.35 7.34
C GLU A 116 5.14 -20.78 7.69
N LYS A 117 5.06 -21.11 8.99
CA LYS A 117 4.61 -22.44 9.44
C LYS A 117 3.17 -22.75 9.06
N ARG A 118 2.29 -21.75 9.06
CA ARG A 118 0.84 -21.92 8.85
C ARG A 118 0.47 -21.94 7.37
N PHE A 119 1.06 -21.02 6.59
CA PHE A 119 0.64 -20.74 5.22
C PHE A 119 1.71 -21.09 4.18
N GLY A 120 2.93 -21.45 4.61
CA GLY A 120 4.02 -21.81 3.70
C GLY A 120 4.58 -20.63 2.89
N ILE A 121 4.35 -19.40 3.33
CA ILE A 121 4.85 -18.18 2.69
C ILE A 121 5.91 -17.51 3.57
N ASN A 122 6.96 -16.99 2.94
CA ASN A 122 8.09 -16.33 3.60
C ASN A 122 8.05 -14.80 3.51
N GLU A 123 7.19 -14.27 2.65
CA GLU A 123 6.94 -12.85 2.41
C GLU A 123 5.45 -12.71 2.03
N MET A 124 4.84 -11.55 2.33
CA MET A 124 3.41 -11.34 2.15
C MET A 124 3.13 -10.18 1.20
N GLU A 125 2.91 -8.96 1.68
CA GLU A 125 2.47 -7.83 0.86
C GLU A 125 3.54 -7.23 -0.05
N VAL A 126 4.81 -7.48 0.25
CA VAL A 126 5.98 -7.03 -0.50
C VAL A 126 7.07 -8.09 -0.42
N SER A 127 7.87 -8.23 -1.48
CA SER A 127 9.04 -9.11 -1.43
C SER A 127 10.20 -8.50 -0.63
N ASN A 128 11.02 -9.35 -0.02
CA ASN A 128 12.20 -8.87 0.71
C ASN A 128 13.14 -8.04 -0.17
N GLU A 129 13.26 -8.42 -1.45
CA GLU A 129 14.10 -7.71 -2.43
C GLU A 129 13.64 -6.26 -2.62
N VAL A 130 12.33 -6.01 -2.75
CA VAL A 130 11.80 -4.65 -2.89
C VAL A 130 11.96 -3.87 -1.60
N PHE A 131 11.62 -4.49 -0.47
CA PHE A 131 11.67 -3.86 0.86
C PHE A 131 13.07 -3.36 1.21
N GLU A 132 14.10 -4.16 0.93
CA GLU A 132 15.51 -3.84 1.19
C GLU A 132 16.19 -3.07 0.03
N SER A 133 15.47 -2.82 -1.07
CA SER A 133 16.04 -2.11 -2.22
C SER A 133 16.23 -0.61 -1.97
N ARG A 134 17.06 0.02 -2.80
CA ARG A 134 17.21 1.50 -2.81
C ARG A 134 15.93 2.25 -3.19
N ARG A 135 14.97 1.58 -3.84
CA ARG A 135 13.66 2.16 -4.18
C ARG A 135 12.77 2.28 -2.93
N SER A 136 13.02 1.48 -1.89
CA SER A 136 12.30 1.55 -0.63
C SER A 136 12.60 2.86 0.12
N LYS A 137 11.52 3.54 0.53
CA LYS A 137 11.56 4.77 1.34
C LYS A 137 10.78 4.63 2.65
N VAL A 138 10.53 3.39 3.08
CA VAL A 138 9.70 3.08 4.26
C VAL A 138 10.24 3.68 5.56
N PHE A 139 11.57 3.78 5.72
CA PHE A 139 12.17 4.39 6.91
C PHE A 139 12.13 5.93 6.88
N ASP A 140 12.33 6.53 5.70
CA ASP A 140 12.13 7.97 5.51
C ASP A 140 10.66 8.35 5.75
N GLU A 141 9.72 7.53 5.25
CA GLU A 141 8.28 7.66 5.51
C GLU A 141 7.96 7.54 7.01
N ALA A 142 8.53 6.55 7.69
CA ALA A 142 8.34 6.33 9.12
C ALA A 142 8.84 7.51 9.96
N GLU A 143 10.02 8.05 9.65
CA GLU A 143 10.56 9.25 10.32
C GLU A 143 9.65 10.47 10.10
N ASN A 144 9.15 10.66 8.88
CA ASN A 144 8.27 11.78 8.51
C ASN A 144 6.94 11.80 9.30
N ARG A 145 6.52 10.69 9.92
CA ARG A 145 5.39 10.68 10.86
C ARG A 145 5.61 11.60 12.06
N MET A 146 6.83 11.66 12.62
CA MET A 146 7.13 12.54 13.75
C MET A 146 7.00 14.01 13.34
N HIS A 147 7.52 14.36 12.17
CA HIS A 147 7.49 15.73 11.65
C HIS A 147 6.06 16.21 11.34
N THR A 148 5.25 15.36 10.73
CA THR A 148 3.84 15.68 10.42
C THR A 148 2.99 15.81 11.68
N ILE A 149 3.14 14.92 12.67
CA ILE A 149 2.47 15.04 13.97
C ILE A 149 2.85 16.35 14.67
N LYS A 150 4.15 16.70 14.68
CA LYS A 150 4.63 17.96 15.23
C LYS A 150 3.96 19.18 14.58
N ALA A 151 3.81 19.16 13.26
CA ALA A 151 3.16 20.24 12.52
C ALA A 151 1.67 20.38 12.91
N VAL A 152 0.95 19.25 13.03
CA VAL A 152 -0.45 19.26 13.48
C VAL A 152 -0.57 19.84 14.88
N MET A 153 0.22 19.35 15.85
CA MET A 153 0.20 19.85 17.23
C MET A 153 0.50 21.35 17.30
N TYR A 154 1.53 21.80 16.56
CA TYR A 154 1.89 23.21 16.52
C TYR A 154 0.81 24.10 15.89
N ALA A 155 0.06 23.59 14.90
CA ALA A 155 -0.98 24.37 14.25
C ALA A 155 -2.26 24.49 15.10
N THR A 156 -2.56 23.48 15.95
CA THR A 156 -3.86 23.39 16.63
C THR A 156 -3.82 23.64 18.14
N LEU A 157 -2.67 23.44 18.81
CA LEU A 157 -2.55 23.47 20.27
C LEU A 157 -1.63 24.59 20.78
N LYS A 158 -1.40 25.64 19.99
CA LYS A 158 -0.67 26.80 20.49
C LYS A 158 -1.36 27.47 21.67
#